data_AF-A0A1X0NGS6-F1
#
_entry.id   AF-A0A1X0NGS6-F1
#
_cell.length_a   1.000
_cell.length_b   1.000
_cell.length_c   1.000
_cell.angle_alpha   90.00
_cell.angle_beta   90.00
_cell.angle_gamma   90.00
#
_symmetry.space_group_name_H-M   'P 1'
#
loop_
_entity.id
_entity.type
_entity.pdbx_description
1 polymer ?
#
loop_
_entity_poly.entity_id
_entity_poly.type
_entity_poly.pdbx_seq_one_letter_code
_entity_poly.pdbx_strand_id
1 'polypeptide(L)'
;MVRQGISVRGKSNISFVVSQNTRRESIGHYNCENVQGMELEDENPYAMIRPGSQASERSRRPRGHQTVLGGPRQGRRNRQILPSSAAQEASVREEYDQPEVQGNIPSADFDHHMNLTESFNYNRPLPRSPYRLGAHTANADGGSSRSTFVEKLKSSYSNIPSFSHWKRRNAKDELMVGFVGAGYYTALTLGAFADLGYYRVNWAMAEQMSWGNKAGCEFLNDKCVKEGSTKFPDMFCTTESTDGTDSLQCTSDRQSMGRCGIQTYERDLEGQFQYFSDAMTGGERASQMDYCPFITAESGFSCINGEQSDNMPGSLIAANSRCVQGENLIADDTAVGAVCVEVSCKFKVVSVRYSGNIEWHSCYEGETLTVNSGALQGKIVCPKYADVCNTINRKVDESQGPRTRAAIMGVRGNDGNTDGSVTAAIFAPLLFIFLAVSTIMAP
;
A
#
# COMPACT_ATOMS: atom_id res chain seq x y z
N MET A 1 0.25 -26.32 7.78
CA MET A 1 0.15 -24.85 7.74
C MET A 1 -0.34 -24.37 6.39
N VAL A 2 0.34 -24.73 5.29
CA VAL A 2 -0.08 -24.40 3.92
C VAL A 2 -0.86 -25.56 3.29
N ARG A 3 -1.93 -25.24 2.56
CA ARG A 3 -2.68 -26.15 1.69
C ARG A 3 -2.53 -25.69 0.23
N GLN A 4 -2.28 -26.62 -0.68
CA GLN A 4 -2.09 -26.35 -2.11
C GLN A 4 -3.18 -27.04 -2.95
N GLY A 5 -3.22 -26.74 -4.24
CA GLY A 5 -4.15 -27.41 -5.17
C GLY A 5 -5.59 -26.89 -5.08
N ILE A 6 -5.78 -25.68 -4.56
CA ILE A 6 -7.10 -25.06 -4.43
C ILE A 6 -7.40 -24.26 -5.70
N SER A 7 -8.63 -24.35 -6.19
CA SER A 7 -9.13 -23.52 -7.29
C SER A 7 -9.97 -22.38 -6.73
N VAL A 8 -9.74 -21.16 -7.21
CA VAL A 8 -10.46 -19.96 -6.78
C VAL A 8 -10.44 -18.93 -7.92
N ARG A 9 -11.55 -18.22 -8.14
CA ARG A 9 -11.69 -17.19 -9.20
C ARG A 9 -11.25 -17.64 -10.61
N GLY A 10 -11.46 -18.91 -10.96
CA GLY A 10 -11.03 -19.48 -12.25
C GLY A 10 -9.54 -19.82 -12.34
N LYS A 11 -8.76 -19.54 -11.29
CA LYS A 11 -7.36 -19.98 -11.16
C LYS A 11 -7.31 -21.37 -10.52
N SER A 12 -6.25 -22.13 -10.82
CA SER A 12 -5.99 -23.46 -10.26
C SER A 12 -4.63 -23.50 -9.58
N ASN A 13 -4.40 -24.51 -8.74
CA ASN A 13 -3.13 -24.71 -8.01
C ASN A 13 -2.74 -23.57 -7.06
N ILE A 14 -3.73 -22.88 -6.47
CA ILE A 14 -3.52 -21.81 -5.52
C ILE A 14 -3.17 -22.37 -4.13
N SER A 15 -2.28 -21.67 -3.43
CA SER A 15 -1.81 -22.02 -2.10
C SER A 15 -2.43 -21.10 -1.05
N PHE A 16 -2.82 -21.67 0.09
CA PHE A 16 -3.41 -20.95 1.20
C PHE A 16 -2.71 -21.31 2.52
N VAL A 17 -2.50 -20.33 3.39
CA VAL A 17 -2.20 -20.58 4.81
C VAL A 17 -3.51 -20.82 5.54
N VAL A 18 -3.73 -22.06 5.95
CA VAL A 18 -4.99 -22.57 6.52
C VAL A 18 -4.87 -22.90 8.01
N SER A 19 -3.82 -22.41 8.67
CA SER A 19 -3.60 -22.62 10.09
C SER A 19 -4.65 -21.90 10.96
N GLN A 20 -4.81 -22.36 12.19
CA GLN A 20 -5.96 -22.03 13.03
C GLN A 20 -6.10 -20.52 13.27
N ASN A 21 -5.02 -19.84 13.69
CA ASN A 21 -5.08 -18.41 13.96
C ASN A 21 -5.20 -17.62 12.65
N THR A 22 -4.41 -17.92 11.62
CA THR A 22 -4.52 -17.24 10.32
C THR A 22 -5.95 -17.31 9.77
N ARG A 23 -6.57 -18.50 9.77
CA ARG A 23 -7.94 -18.66 9.30
C ARG A 23 -8.95 -17.89 10.15
N ARG A 24 -8.80 -17.90 11.48
CA ARG A 24 -9.66 -17.11 12.39
C ARG A 24 -9.60 -15.62 12.05
N GLU A 25 -8.39 -15.08 11.88
CA GLU A 25 -8.22 -13.66 11.55
C GLU A 25 -8.71 -13.34 10.13
N SER A 26 -8.57 -14.27 9.16
CA SER A 26 -9.20 -14.12 7.84
C SER A 26 -10.73 -14.05 7.93
N ILE A 27 -11.37 -14.89 8.76
CA ILE A 27 -12.83 -14.86 8.96
C ILE A 27 -13.26 -13.48 9.47
N GLY A 28 -12.58 -12.99 10.51
CA GLY A 28 -12.87 -11.69 11.12
C GLY A 28 -12.62 -10.53 10.17
N HIS A 29 -11.49 -10.52 9.46
CA HIS A 29 -11.11 -9.46 8.53
C HIS A 29 -12.07 -9.39 7.34
N TYR A 30 -12.32 -10.49 6.64
CA TYR A 30 -13.16 -10.45 5.44
C TYR A 30 -14.67 -10.56 5.73
N ASN A 31 -15.08 -10.85 6.98
CA ASN A 31 -16.46 -11.23 7.31
C ASN A 31 -16.95 -12.40 6.44
N CYS A 32 -16.17 -13.48 6.40
CA CYS A 32 -16.45 -14.66 5.58
C CYS A 32 -16.16 -15.96 6.33
N GLU A 33 -17.21 -16.60 6.85
CA GLU A 33 -17.12 -17.85 7.64
C GLU A 33 -16.49 -19.03 6.86
N ASN A 34 -16.73 -19.08 5.55
CA ASN A 34 -16.27 -20.17 4.69
C ASN A 34 -14.89 -19.90 4.07
N VAL A 35 -14.17 -18.86 4.51
CA VAL A 35 -12.83 -18.59 4.04
C VAL A 35 -11.89 -19.76 4.40
N GLN A 36 -11.07 -20.17 3.43
CA GLN A 36 -10.16 -21.29 3.62
C GLN A 36 -8.96 -20.90 4.51
N GLY A 37 -8.57 -19.62 4.46
CA GLY A 37 -7.41 -19.05 5.13
C GLY A 37 -6.90 -17.85 4.31
N MET A 38 -5.62 -17.52 4.44
CA MET A 38 -4.99 -16.48 3.64
C MET A 38 -4.39 -17.03 2.35
N GLU A 39 -4.80 -16.48 1.22
CA GLU A 39 -4.23 -16.81 -0.10
C GLU A 39 -2.78 -16.30 -0.18
N LEU A 40 -1.89 -17.14 -0.69
CA LEU A 40 -0.49 -16.79 -0.97
C LEU A 40 -0.35 -16.27 -2.39
N GLU A 41 0.56 -15.32 -2.56
CA GLU A 41 0.86 -14.73 -3.86
C GLU A 41 1.40 -15.80 -4.85
N ASP A 42 0.97 -15.66 -6.10
CA ASP A 42 1.26 -16.60 -7.17
C ASP A 42 1.74 -15.90 -8.45
N GLU A 43 1.69 -14.56 -8.49
CA GLU A 43 2.24 -13.75 -9.56
C GLU A 43 3.72 -13.42 -9.31
N ASN A 44 4.55 -13.54 -10.35
CA ASN A 44 5.93 -13.09 -10.34
C ASN A 44 6.02 -11.77 -11.14
N PRO A 45 6.28 -10.62 -10.49
CA PRO A 45 6.30 -9.32 -11.16
C PRO A 45 7.50 -9.19 -12.11
N TYR A 46 8.55 -10.00 -11.91
CA TYR A 46 9.76 -10.01 -12.73
C TYR A 46 9.79 -11.12 -13.78
N ALA A 47 8.71 -11.89 -13.92
CA ALA A 47 8.61 -12.84 -15.02
C ALA A 47 8.53 -12.05 -16.33
N MET A 48 9.69 -11.82 -16.96
CA MET A 48 9.81 -11.17 -18.25
C MET A 48 8.86 -11.84 -19.24
N ILE A 49 7.92 -11.07 -19.80
CA ILE A 49 7.27 -11.44 -21.04
C ILE A 49 8.41 -11.56 -22.05
N ARG A 50 8.78 -12.78 -22.44
CA ARG A 50 9.65 -12.97 -23.60
C ARG A 50 8.94 -12.29 -24.76
N PRO A 51 9.51 -11.26 -25.41
CA PRO A 51 9.00 -10.79 -26.68
C PRO A 51 8.94 -12.02 -27.57
N GLY A 52 7.77 -12.30 -28.14
CA GLY A 52 7.61 -13.43 -29.04
C GLY A 52 8.72 -13.38 -30.07
N SER A 53 9.53 -14.43 -30.14
CA SER A 53 10.43 -14.62 -31.26
C SER A 53 9.57 -14.52 -32.51
N GLN A 54 9.73 -13.45 -33.28
CA GLN A 54 9.19 -13.37 -34.62
C GLN A 54 9.70 -14.61 -35.34
N ALA A 55 8.82 -15.58 -35.54
CA ALA A 55 9.04 -16.63 -36.52
C ALA A 55 9.07 -15.88 -37.85
N SER A 56 10.27 -15.54 -38.34
CA SER A 56 10.41 -15.00 -39.67
C SER A 56 9.88 -16.07 -40.62
N GLU A 57 8.70 -15.86 -41.18
CA GLU A 57 8.20 -16.64 -42.30
C GLU A 57 9.20 -16.47 -43.44
N ARG A 58 10.06 -17.49 -43.57
CA ARG A 58 10.99 -17.59 -44.68
C ARG A 58 10.18 -17.92 -45.93
N SER A 59 9.73 -16.86 -46.62
CA SER A 59 9.12 -16.92 -47.94
C SER A 59 10.00 -17.78 -48.86
N ARG A 60 9.45 -18.93 -49.26
CA ARG A 60 10.07 -19.84 -50.24
C ARG A 60 10.09 -19.13 -51.60
N ARG A 61 11.28 -18.79 -52.10
CA ARG A 61 11.53 -18.57 -53.54
C ARG A 61 12.48 -19.63 -54.09
N PRO A 62 12.36 -20.01 -55.37
CA PRO A 62 12.90 -21.25 -55.91
C PRO A 62 14.40 -21.17 -56.22
N ARG A 63 15.03 -22.35 -56.26
CA ARG A 63 16.46 -22.56 -56.53
C ARG A 63 16.84 -22.03 -57.92
N GLY A 64 17.86 -21.17 -57.96
CA GLY A 64 18.60 -20.79 -59.16
C GLY A 64 20.10 -20.99 -58.94
N HIS A 65 20.76 -21.58 -59.94
CA HIS A 65 22.17 -21.98 -60.00
C HIS A 65 23.17 -20.90 -59.56
N GLN A 66 24.24 -21.36 -58.90
CA GLN A 66 25.43 -20.58 -58.57
C GLN A 66 26.48 -20.79 -59.67
N THR A 67 26.96 -19.71 -60.26
CA THR A 67 28.22 -19.69 -61.02
C THR A 67 29.09 -18.59 -60.42
N VAL A 68 30.30 -19.00 -60.03
CA VAL A 68 31.39 -18.17 -59.50
C VAL A 68 32.01 -17.34 -60.64
N LEU A 69 32.51 -16.12 -60.35
CA LEU A 69 33.78 -15.56 -60.85
C LEU A 69 33.96 -14.06 -60.47
N GLY A 70 35.14 -13.73 -59.90
CA GLY A 70 35.91 -12.49 -60.16
C GLY A 70 35.54 -11.17 -59.44
N GLY A 71 36.52 -10.56 -58.73
CA GLY A 71 36.47 -9.14 -58.27
C GLY A 71 36.71 -8.12 -59.41
N PRO A 72 37.24 -6.88 -59.20
CA PRO A 72 37.54 -6.12 -57.97
C PRO A 72 37.14 -4.61 -57.99
N ARG A 73 37.32 -3.92 -56.84
CA ARG A 73 37.75 -2.50 -56.63
C ARG A 73 36.90 -1.27 -57.02
N GLN A 74 37.20 -0.21 -56.26
CA GLN A 74 36.91 1.24 -56.38
C GLN A 74 35.54 1.71 -55.86
N GLY A 75 35.39 2.77 -55.06
CA GLY A 75 36.33 3.72 -54.47
C GLY A 75 35.64 5.07 -54.23
N ARG A 76 36.01 5.76 -53.12
CA ARG A 76 35.88 7.21 -52.85
C ARG A 76 34.44 7.77 -52.70
N ARG A 77 34.14 8.79 -51.88
CA ARG A 77 34.90 9.67 -50.95
C ARG A 77 33.88 10.47 -50.11
N ASN A 78 34.29 10.79 -48.86
CA ASN A 78 34.05 12.05 -48.11
C ASN A 78 32.61 12.44 -47.71
N ARG A 79 32.33 12.99 -46.51
CA ARG A 79 33.12 13.83 -45.59
C ARG A 79 32.49 13.75 -44.18
N GLN A 80 33.29 13.49 -43.13
CA GLN A 80 33.74 14.40 -42.05
C GLN A 80 32.72 14.60 -40.90
N ILE A 81 32.95 14.04 -39.68
CA ILE A 81 33.92 14.41 -38.59
C ILE A 81 33.33 15.56 -37.73
N LEU A 82 33.27 15.62 -36.39
CA LEU A 82 33.60 14.83 -35.18
C LEU A 82 32.95 15.64 -33.97
N PRO A 83 33.29 15.53 -32.66
CA PRO A 83 32.58 14.71 -31.69
C PRO A 83 32.28 15.45 -30.35
N SER A 84 31.76 14.69 -29.39
CA SER A 84 31.62 15.02 -27.96
C SER A 84 32.96 15.25 -27.23
N SER A 85 32.91 16.03 -26.15
CA SER A 85 33.97 16.09 -25.14
C SER A 85 33.39 15.95 -23.73
N ALA A 86 34.18 15.31 -22.87
CA ALA A 86 33.90 14.97 -21.48
C ALA A 86 34.58 15.96 -20.51
N ALA A 87 34.05 16.09 -19.30
CA ALA A 87 34.74 16.54 -18.09
C ALA A 87 33.89 16.10 -16.87
N GLN A 88 34.31 15.10 -16.09
CA GLN A 88 35.25 15.12 -14.94
C GLN A 88 34.63 15.58 -13.61
N GLU A 89 34.54 14.61 -12.69
CA GLU A 89 34.14 14.70 -11.29
C GLU A 89 35.21 15.39 -10.42
N ALA A 90 34.75 16.08 -9.36
CA ALA A 90 35.57 16.44 -8.21
C ALA A 90 34.79 16.18 -6.92
N SER A 91 35.31 15.30 -6.07
CA SER A 91 34.81 14.97 -4.73
C SER A 91 35.50 15.84 -3.67
N VAL A 92 34.74 16.45 -2.76
CA VAL A 92 35.26 17.06 -1.52
C VAL A 92 34.76 16.23 -0.34
N ARG A 93 35.70 15.73 0.48
CA ARG A 93 35.46 15.09 1.78
C ARG A 93 35.55 16.17 2.86
N GLU A 94 34.56 16.22 3.74
CA GLU A 94 34.71 16.85 5.06
C GLU A 94 34.61 15.77 6.15
N GLU A 95 35.58 15.84 7.06
CA GLU A 95 35.84 14.98 8.20
C GLU A 95 35.35 15.72 9.45
N TYR A 96 34.53 15.08 10.29
CA TYR A 96 34.17 15.63 11.59
C TYR A 96 34.20 14.52 12.65
N ASP A 97 35.09 14.72 13.62
CA ASP A 97 35.36 13.91 14.81
C ASP A 97 34.20 13.97 15.82
N GLN A 98 33.94 12.86 16.53
CA GLN A 98 33.12 12.84 17.76
C GLN A 98 33.97 12.30 18.94
N PRO A 99 33.86 12.89 20.15
CA PRO A 99 34.53 12.36 21.34
C PRO A 99 33.69 11.29 22.06
N GLU A 100 34.38 10.32 22.65
CA GLU A 100 33.84 9.26 23.51
C GLU A 100 33.34 9.78 24.86
N VAL A 101 32.16 9.30 25.32
CA VAL A 101 31.80 9.25 26.74
C VAL A 101 31.04 7.95 27.06
N GLN A 102 31.50 7.27 28.11
CA GLN A 102 30.99 6.02 28.68
C GLN A 102 29.57 6.11 29.29
N GLY A 103 28.76 5.07 29.01
CA GLY A 103 27.97 4.30 29.98
C GLY A 103 26.73 4.92 30.65
N ASN A 104 25.53 4.50 30.21
CA ASN A 104 24.54 3.75 31.03
C ASN A 104 23.21 3.55 30.25
N ILE A 105 22.56 2.40 30.48
CA ILE A 105 21.39 1.84 29.77
C ILE A 105 20.18 2.79 29.74
N PRO A 106 19.45 2.88 28.61
CA PRO A 106 17.98 2.95 28.69
C PRO A 106 17.21 2.14 27.61
N SER A 107 16.03 1.67 28.05
CA SER A 107 14.78 1.35 27.33
C SER A 107 14.79 1.34 25.80
N ALA A 108 14.36 0.21 25.22
CA ALA A 108 14.09 0.06 23.80
C ALA A 108 12.86 0.89 23.38
N ASP A 109 13.10 2.13 23.00
CA ASP A 109 12.24 2.87 22.07
C ASP A 109 12.40 2.23 20.68
N PHE A 110 11.39 1.48 20.24
CA PHE A 110 11.27 1.12 18.82
C PHE A 110 10.62 2.30 18.08
N ASP A 111 11.42 3.33 17.76
CA ASP A 111 11.07 4.30 16.72
C ASP A 111 11.16 3.57 15.36
N HIS A 112 10.02 3.26 14.75
CA HIS A 112 9.95 2.89 13.34
C HIS A 112 9.86 4.17 12.49
N HIS A 113 11.00 4.84 12.34
CA HIS A 113 11.26 5.71 11.20
C HIS A 113 12.13 4.93 10.20
N MET A 114 11.49 4.20 9.28
CA MET A 114 12.17 3.81 8.05
C MET A 114 12.30 5.05 7.17
N ASN A 115 13.41 5.77 7.34
CA ASN A 115 13.81 6.82 6.42
C ASN A 115 14.35 6.14 5.14
N LEU A 116 13.46 5.89 4.17
CA LEU A 116 13.84 5.36 2.86
C LEU A 116 14.10 6.51 1.89
N THR A 117 15.18 7.25 2.15
CA THR A 117 15.88 8.09 1.17
C THR A 117 17.24 7.46 0.87
N GLU A 118 17.23 6.31 0.21
CA GLU A 118 18.42 5.87 -0.53
C GLU A 118 18.02 5.55 -1.97
N SER A 119 18.41 6.46 -2.85
CA SER A 119 18.46 6.28 -4.29
C SER A 119 19.26 5.01 -4.61
N PHE A 120 18.67 4.10 -5.38
CA PHE A 120 19.29 2.85 -5.80
C PHE A 120 20.60 3.10 -6.55
N ASN A 121 21.74 2.93 -5.87
CA ASN A 121 23.06 2.95 -6.50
C ASN A 121 23.62 1.53 -6.55
N TYR A 122 23.70 0.96 -7.75
CA TYR A 122 23.75 -0.49 -8.02
C TYR A 122 25.08 -1.20 -7.70
N ASN A 123 26.01 -0.62 -6.94
CA ASN A 123 27.35 -1.22 -6.76
C ASN A 123 27.99 -0.96 -5.39
N ARG A 124 27.41 -1.47 -4.29
CA ARG A 124 28.16 -1.68 -3.04
C ARG A 124 27.96 -3.08 -2.46
N PRO A 125 29.03 -3.80 -2.07
CA PRO A 125 28.90 -5.05 -1.31
C PRO A 125 28.41 -4.77 0.11
N LEU A 126 27.46 -5.57 0.59
CA LEU A 126 26.91 -5.50 1.96
C LEU A 126 27.94 -5.91 3.03
N PRO A 127 27.86 -5.38 4.27
CA PRO A 127 28.78 -5.71 5.35
C PRO A 127 28.57 -7.14 5.86
N ARG A 128 29.67 -7.81 6.23
CA ARG A 128 29.64 -9.15 6.85
C ARG A 128 29.28 -9.04 8.33
N SER A 129 28.27 -9.80 8.76
CA SER A 129 27.88 -9.98 10.17
C SER A 129 29.02 -10.57 11.03
N PRO A 130 29.22 -10.10 12.28
CA PRO A 130 30.35 -10.48 13.12
C PRO A 130 30.21 -11.84 13.85
N TYR A 131 29.13 -12.60 13.65
CA TYR A 131 28.97 -13.89 14.31
C TYR A 131 29.72 -15.02 13.57
N ARG A 132 31.01 -15.19 13.88
CA ARG A 132 31.78 -16.41 13.56
C ARG A 132 31.37 -17.54 14.51
N LEU A 133 30.58 -18.49 14.01
CA LEU A 133 30.51 -19.83 14.62
C LEU A 133 31.70 -20.66 14.07
N GLY A 134 32.60 -21.04 14.97
CA GLY A 134 33.84 -21.75 14.66
C GLY A 134 33.59 -23.12 14.03
N ALA A 135 34.32 -23.42 12.95
CA ALA A 135 34.38 -24.75 12.37
C ALA A 135 35.33 -25.62 13.20
N HIS A 136 34.78 -26.63 13.88
CA HIS A 136 35.58 -27.75 14.39
C HIS A 136 35.55 -28.88 13.36
N THR A 137 36.74 -29.33 12.96
CA THR A 137 36.96 -30.52 12.13
C THR A 137 36.63 -31.78 12.93
N ALA A 138 35.66 -32.56 12.48
CA ALA A 138 35.36 -33.87 13.06
C ALA A 138 35.98 -34.98 12.18
N ASN A 139 36.96 -35.68 12.76
CA ASN A 139 37.41 -36.99 12.30
C ASN A 139 36.29 -38.02 12.48
N ALA A 140 36.33 -39.05 11.63
CA ALA A 140 35.43 -40.19 11.64
C ALA A 140 35.46 -40.92 12.99
N ASP A 141 34.28 -41.11 13.59
CA ASP A 141 33.88 -42.38 14.22
C ASP A 141 32.37 -42.39 14.50
N GLY A 142 31.78 -43.58 14.37
CA GLY A 142 30.35 -43.81 14.23
C GLY A 142 29.46 -43.37 15.40
N GLY A 143 28.31 -42.80 15.06
CA GLY A 143 27.23 -42.52 15.99
C GLY A 143 26.00 -41.95 15.27
N SER A 144 24.88 -42.65 15.35
CA SER A 144 23.58 -42.25 14.80
C SER A 144 23.15 -40.88 15.36
N SER A 145 23.09 -39.87 14.51
CA SER A 145 22.38 -38.63 14.79
C SER A 145 21.65 -38.17 13.55
N ARG A 146 20.33 -38.04 13.68
CA ARG A 146 19.41 -37.62 12.64
C ARG A 146 19.61 -36.12 12.40
N SER A 147 20.54 -35.79 11.52
CA SER A 147 20.85 -34.41 11.13
C SER A 147 19.67 -33.83 10.33
N THR A 148 18.95 -32.88 10.92
CA THR A 148 18.06 -31.97 10.21
C THR A 148 18.90 -31.09 9.29
N PHE A 149 18.86 -31.38 8.00
CA PHE A 149 19.35 -30.46 6.98
C PHE A 149 18.40 -29.27 6.90
N VAL A 150 18.87 -28.07 7.24
CA VAL A 150 18.29 -26.85 6.67
C VAL A 150 18.93 -26.71 5.30
N GLU A 151 18.21 -27.14 4.27
CA GLU A 151 18.61 -26.90 2.90
C GLU A 151 18.60 -25.38 2.66
N LYS A 152 19.78 -24.76 2.68
CA LYS A 152 19.95 -23.43 2.08
C LYS A 152 19.75 -23.59 0.58
N LEU A 153 18.52 -23.42 0.13
CA LEU A 153 18.22 -23.18 -1.27
C LEU A 153 18.96 -21.90 -1.69
N LYS A 154 20.13 -22.06 -2.31
CA LYS A 154 20.69 -21.04 -3.21
C LYS A 154 19.76 -20.99 -4.43
N SER A 155 18.63 -20.31 -4.29
CA SER A 155 17.79 -19.98 -5.42
C SER A 155 18.53 -18.92 -6.24
N SER A 156 18.78 -19.22 -7.51
CA SER A 156 19.19 -18.23 -8.49
C SER A 156 18.26 -17.01 -8.40
N TYR A 157 18.81 -15.81 -8.52
CA TYR A 157 18.16 -14.48 -8.35
C TYR A 157 16.93 -14.19 -9.25
N SER A 158 16.35 -15.21 -9.88
CA SER A 158 15.17 -15.19 -10.74
C SER A 158 13.94 -15.92 -10.13
N ASN A 159 14.06 -16.49 -8.93
CA ASN A 159 12.98 -17.21 -8.24
C ASN A 159 12.95 -16.85 -6.75
N ILE A 160 12.54 -15.63 -6.42
CA ILE A 160 11.90 -15.42 -5.10
C ILE A 160 10.54 -16.13 -5.22
N PRO A 161 10.22 -17.09 -4.36
CA PRO A 161 8.96 -17.80 -4.49
C PRO A 161 7.84 -16.80 -4.19
N SER A 162 7.03 -16.49 -5.21
CA SER A 162 5.77 -15.74 -5.07
C SER A 162 4.94 -16.25 -3.88
N PHE A 163 5.09 -17.53 -3.51
CA PHE A 163 4.38 -18.22 -2.43
C PHE A 163 4.74 -17.83 -0.98
N SER A 164 5.60 -16.84 -0.71
CA SER A 164 5.95 -16.44 0.67
C SER A 164 5.27 -15.17 1.16
N HIS A 165 4.48 -14.52 0.29
CA HIS A 165 3.76 -13.28 0.60
C HIS A 165 2.25 -13.52 0.54
N TRP A 166 1.47 -12.67 1.22
CA TRP A 166 0.02 -12.66 1.03
C TRP A 166 -0.32 -12.21 -0.38
N LYS A 167 -1.39 -12.78 -0.94
CA LYS A 167 -1.95 -12.36 -2.22
C LYS A 167 -2.31 -10.87 -2.14
N ARG A 168 -1.60 -10.03 -2.91
CA ARG A 168 -1.73 -8.57 -2.77
C ARG A 168 -3.14 -8.11 -3.15
N ARG A 169 -3.79 -8.72 -4.13
CA ARG A 169 -5.22 -8.52 -4.43
C ARG A 169 -6.11 -8.52 -3.18
N ASN A 170 -5.84 -9.43 -2.23
CA ASN A 170 -6.69 -9.63 -1.06
C ASN A 170 -6.26 -8.81 0.16
N ALA A 171 -5.02 -8.30 0.17
CA ALA A 171 -4.38 -7.71 1.35
C ALA A 171 -3.42 -6.59 0.96
N LYS A 172 -3.80 -5.72 0.01
CA LYS A 172 -2.89 -4.81 -0.72
C LYS A 172 -1.94 -4.01 0.18
N ASP A 173 -2.44 -3.57 1.33
CA ASP A 173 -1.75 -2.66 2.23
C ASP A 173 -1.12 -3.37 3.46
N GLU A 174 -1.05 -4.71 3.45
CA GLU A 174 -0.52 -5.54 4.53
C GLU A 174 1.02 -5.62 4.51
N LEU A 175 1.65 -5.81 5.67
CA LEU A 175 3.11 -5.91 5.83
C LEU A 175 3.79 -6.99 4.95
N MET A 176 3.14 -8.15 4.79
CA MET A 176 3.72 -9.34 4.17
C MET A 176 3.26 -9.55 2.73
N VAL A 177 2.85 -8.49 2.01
CA VAL A 177 2.70 -8.56 0.55
C VAL A 177 4.04 -8.39 -0.15
N GLY A 178 4.15 -8.89 -1.39
CA GLY A 178 5.41 -8.91 -2.16
C GLY A 178 5.85 -7.58 -2.77
N PHE A 179 5.22 -6.46 -2.38
CA PHE A 179 5.42 -5.16 -3.02
C PHE A 179 5.21 -4.02 -2.01
N VAL A 180 5.99 -2.94 -2.11
CA VAL A 180 5.94 -1.83 -1.14
C VAL A 180 4.57 -1.14 -1.16
N GLY A 181 4.04 -0.83 0.03
CA GLY A 181 2.75 -0.18 0.25
C GLY A 181 2.69 0.39 1.66
N ALA A 182 1.51 0.47 2.27
CA ALA A 182 1.37 0.94 3.65
C ALA A 182 2.11 0.05 4.66
N GLY A 183 2.09 -1.28 4.44
CA GLY A 183 2.82 -2.24 5.26
C GLY A 183 2.20 -2.48 6.64
N TYR A 184 0.87 -2.48 6.74
CA TYR A 184 0.18 -2.64 8.01
C TYR A 184 0.47 -4.00 8.65
N TYR A 185 0.89 -3.99 9.91
CA TYR A 185 1.15 -5.20 10.70
C TYR A 185 -0.16 -5.75 11.28
N THR A 186 -0.94 -6.39 10.42
CA THR A 186 -2.31 -6.80 10.74
C THR A 186 -2.38 -8.10 11.54
N ALA A 187 -3.58 -8.39 12.05
CA ALA A 187 -3.90 -9.67 12.66
C ALA A 187 -3.65 -10.87 11.74
N LEU A 188 -3.69 -10.69 10.40
CA LEU A 188 -3.43 -11.76 9.43
C LEU A 188 -2.00 -12.31 9.56
N THR A 189 -1.00 -11.41 9.55
CA THR A 189 0.41 -11.76 9.73
C THR A 189 0.69 -12.23 11.15
N LEU A 190 0.10 -11.58 12.15
CA LEU A 190 0.21 -12.04 13.54
C LEU A 190 -0.35 -13.46 13.71
N GLY A 191 -1.44 -13.81 13.03
CA GLY A 191 -1.99 -15.15 12.92
C GLY A 191 -0.98 -16.17 12.44
N ALA A 192 -0.29 -15.85 11.34
CA ALA A 192 0.74 -16.73 10.80
C ALA A 192 1.91 -16.91 11.78
N PHE A 193 2.35 -15.84 12.46
CA PHE A 193 3.43 -15.93 13.44
C PHE A 193 3.06 -16.73 14.69
N ALA A 194 1.83 -16.60 15.20
CA ALA A 194 1.35 -17.42 16.29
C ALA A 194 1.33 -18.92 15.90
N ASP A 195 0.87 -19.23 14.69
CA ASP A 195 0.76 -20.60 14.18
C ASP A 195 2.12 -21.25 13.87
N LEU A 196 3.16 -20.45 13.57
CA LEU A 196 4.53 -20.94 13.41
C LEU A 196 5.18 -21.36 14.74
N GLY A 197 4.67 -20.87 15.87
CA GLY A 197 5.15 -21.23 17.21
C GLY A 197 6.47 -20.58 17.65
N TYR A 198 7.08 -19.74 16.80
CA TYR A 198 8.29 -18.99 17.17
C TYR A 198 8.01 -17.78 18.05
N TYR A 199 6.79 -17.25 18.02
CA TYR A 199 6.41 -15.99 18.65
C TYR A 199 5.17 -16.16 19.54
N ARG A 200 5.10 -15.31 20.57
CA ARG A 200 3.85 -15.00 21.27
C ARG A 200 3.35 -13.66 20.76
N VAL A 201 2.09 -13.61 20.39
CA VAL A 201 1.49 -12.45 19.74
C VAL A 201 0.69 -11.63 20.75
N ASN A 202 0.85 -10.31 20.69
CA ASN A 202 -0.05 -9.37 21.35
C ASN A 202 -1.08 -8.84 20.34
N TRP A 203 -2.26 -9.47 20.32
CA TRP A 203 -3.33 -9.14 19.37
C TRP A 203 -3.86 -7.71 19.50
N ALA A 204 -3.75 -7.09 20.68
CA ALA A 204 -4.21 -5.72 20.90
C ALA A 204 -3.39 -4.67 20.12
N MET A 205 -2.23 -5.07 19.60
CA MET A 205 -1.34 -4.23 18.79
C MET A 205 -1.55 -4.41 17.28
N ALA A 206 -2.48 -5.28 16.87
CA ALA A 206 -2.77 -5.51 15.46
C ALA A 206 -3.27 -4.21 14.80
N GLU A 207 -2.62 -3.81 13.71
CA GLU A 207 -3.07 -2.68 12.91
C GLU A 207 -4.30 -3.08 12.08
N GLN A 208 -5.18 -2.11 11.84
CA GLN A 208 -6.40 -2.31 11.05
C GLN A 208 -6.13 -1.99 9.58
N MET A 209 -6.36 -2.92 8.68
CA MET A 209 -6.30 -2.64 7.25
C MET A 209 -7.71 -2.52 6.69
N SER A 210 -8.06 -1.40 6.06
CA SER A 210 -9.38 -1.24 5.45
C SER A 210 -9.57 -2.07 4.19
N TRP A 211 -8.48 -2.34 3.45
CA TRP A 211 -8.51 -3.19 2.26
C TRP A 211 -9.05 -4.59 2.60
N GLY A 212 -10.18 -4.96 2.00
CA GLY A 212 -10.87 -6.23 2.21
C GLY A 212 -11.64 -6.34 3.53
N ASN A 213 -11.58 -5.34 4.41
CA ASN A 213 -12.25 -5.39 5.71
C ASN A 213 -13.78 -5.45 5.54
N LYS A 214 -14.39 -6.50 6.07
CA LYS A 214 -15.82 -6.83 5.98
C LYS A 214 -16.35 -6.87 4.54
N ALA A 215 -15.50 -7.14 3.55
CA ALA A 215 -15.89 -7.18 2.14
C ALA A 215 -16.76 -8.38 1.76
N GLY A 216 -16.88 -9.38 2.64
CA GLY A 216 -17.67 -10.59 2.44
C GLY A 216 -16.96 -11.64 1.56
N CYS A 217 -17.54 -12.83 1.51
CA CYS A 217 -16.96 -13.95 0.76
C CYS A 217 -16.85 -13.70 -0.75
N GLU A 218 -17.72 -12.86 -1.31
CA GLU A 218 -17.70 -12.53 -2.75
C GLU A 218 -16.38 -11.87 -3.15
N PHE A 219 -15.79 -11.04 -2.28
CA PHE A 219 -14.49 -10.42 -2.54
C PHE A 219 -13.39 -11.45 -2.79
N LEU A 220 -13.44 -12.57 -2.05
CA LEU A 220 -12.45 -13.64 -2.12
C LEU A 220 -12.72 -14.63 -3.26
N ASN A 221 -13.99 -14.90 -3.55
CA ASN A 221 -14.40 -15.97 -4.46
C ASN A 221 -14.71 -15.50 -5.88
N ASP A 222 -15.09 -14.23 -6.06
CA ASP A 222 -15.48 -13.66 -7.34
C ASP A 222 -14.39 -12.76 -7.93
N LYS A 223 -14.52 -12.45 -9.22
CA LYS A 223 -13.72 -11.41 -9.88
C LYS A 223 -13.92 -10.05 -9.18
N CYS A 224 -12.85 -9.26 -9.11
CA CYS A 224 -12.88 -7.90 -8.56
C CYS A 224 -13.79 -6.94 -9.36
N VAL A 225 -13.90 -7.17 -10.67
CA VAL A 225 -14.73 -6.42 -11.61
C VAL A 225 -15.46 -7.44 -12.49
N LYS A 226 -16.72 -7.18 -12.81
CA LYS A 226 -17.55 -7.96 -13.73
C LYS A 226 -18.19 -6.99 -14.73
N GLU A 227 -17.90 -7.17 -16.01
CA GLU A 227 -18.47 -6.37 -17.11
C GLU A 227 -18.26 -4.86 -16.89
N GLY A 228 -17.07 -4.46 -16.42
CA GLY A 228 -16.74 -3.06 -16.14
C GLY A 228 -17.41 -2.47 -14.89
N SER A 229 -18.04 -3.29 -14.04
CA SER A 229 -18.63 -2.87 -12.77
C SER A 229 -18.02 -3.64 -11.59
N THR A 230 -17.81 -2.95 -10.47
CA THR A 230 -17.31 -3.58 -9.23
C THR A 230 -18.31 -3.46 -8.10
N LYS A 231 -18.36 -4.51 -7.26
CA LYS A 231 -19.06 -4.48 -5.97
C LYS A 231 -18.23 -3.81 -4.85
N PHE A 232 -16.97 -3.46 -5.14
CA PHE A 232 -15.99 -2.99 -4.17
C PHE A 232 -15.37 -1.65 -4.59
N PRO A 233 -16.16 -0.57 -4.70
CA PRO A 233 -15.68 0.72 -5.21
C PRO A 233 -14.60 1.38 -4.32
N ASP A 234 -14.55 1.03 -3.04
CA ASP A 234 -13.48 1.47 -2.12
C ASP A 234 -12.10 0.84 -2.41
N MET A 235 -12.05 -0.20 -3.26
CA MET A 235 -10.83 -0.99 -3.54
C MET A 235 -10.47 -0.99 -5.02
N PHE A 236 -11.46 -1.23 -5.88
CA PHE A 236 -11.26 -1.34 -7.31
C PHE A 236 -11.96 -0.20 -8.03
N CYS A 237 -11.35 0.26 -9.12
CA CYS A 237 -11.87 1.33 -9.96
C CYS A 237 -12.15 0.79 -11.36
N THR A 238 -13.16 1.33 -12.04
CA THR A 238 -13.53 0.87 -13.39
C THR A 238 -13.66 1.99 -14.41
N THR A 239 -13.39 3.22 -13.98
CA THR A 239 -13.47 4.42 -14.82
C THR A 239 -12.07 4.87 -15.17
N GLU A 240 -11.82 5.04 -16.48
CA GLU A 240 -10.60 5.64 -16.98
C GLU A 240 -10.41 7.03 -16.39
N SER A 241 -9.17 7.33 -15.98
CA SER A 241 -8.82 8.65 -15.45
C SER A 241 -8.36 9.57 -16.59
N THR A 242 -8.69 10.85 -16.49
CA THR A 242 -8.14 11.90 -17.37
C THR A 242 -6.80 12.39 -16.83
N ASP A 243 -6.05 13.17 -17.60
CA ASP A 243 -4.84 13.83 -17.09
C ASP A 243 -5.16 15.02 -16.14
N GLY A 244 -6.43 15.40 -16.04
CA GLY A 244 -6.90 16.53 -15.21
C GLY A 244 -6.84 16.25 -13.71
N THR A 245 -6.69 17.31 -12.91
CA THR A 245 -6.64 17.24 -11.44
C THR A 245 -7.98 16.82 -10.82
N ASP A 246 -9.08 16.99 -11.53
CA ASP A 246 -10.44 16.61 -11.16
C ASP A 246 -10.66 15.10 -11.10
N SER A 247 -9.86 14.32 -11.83
CA SER A 247 -9.92 12.85 -11.84
C SER A 247 -8.93 12.18 -10.88
N LEU A 248 -8.11 12.96 -10.16
CA LEU A 248 -7.23 12.42 -9.12
C LEU A 248 -8.06 11.83 -7.98
N GLN A 249 -7.64 10.67 -7.49
CA GLN A 249 -8.25 9.98 -6.37
C GLN A 249 -7.20 9.58 -5.35
N CYS A 250 -7.61 9.39 -4.10
CA CYS A 250 -6.71 8.86 -3.10
C CYS A 250 -6.38 7.39 -3.34
N THR A 251 -5.09 7.09 -3.23
CA THR A 251 -4.61 5.72 -3.01
C THR A 251 -5.19 5.15 -1.70
N SER A 252 -5.31 3.82 -1.60
CA SER A 252 -5.96 3.17 -0.45
C SER A 252 -5.25 3.42 0.88
N ASP A 253 -3.94 3.68 0.86
CA ASP A 253 -3.14 4.02 2.03
C ASP A 253 -3.16 5.52 2.39
N ARG A 254 -3.84 6.33 1.57
CA ARG A 254 -3.98 7.78 1.70
C ARG A 254 -2.64 8.53 1.73
N GLN A 255 -1.55 7.94 1.26
CA GLN A 255 -0.22 8.60 1.26
C GLN A 255 0.06 9.36 -0.03
N SER A 256 -0.76 9.16 -1.07
CA SER A 256 -0.64 9.85 -2.35
C SER A 256 -2.00 10.01 -3.02
N MET A 257 -2.14 11.03 -3.87
CA MET A 257 -3.15 11.00 -4.93
C MET A 257 -2.64 10.13 -6.09
N GLY A 258 -3.57 9.69 -6.90
CA GLY A 258 -3.34 8.69 -7.92
C GLY A 258 -4.47 8.62 -8.94
N ARG A 259 -4.34 7.65 -9.85
CA ARG A 259 -5.28 7.42 -10.95
C ARG A 259 -5.68 5.96 -11.02
N CYS A 260 -6.82 5.69 -11.66
CA CYS A 260 -7.22 4.33 -11.92
C CYS A 260 -6.26 3.68 -12.92
N GLY A 261 -5.53 2.66 -12.48
CA GLY A 261 -4.58 1.94 -13.33
C GLY A 261 -5.30 0.94 -14.23
N ILE A 262 -5.86 1.42 -15.35
CA ILE A 262 -6.39 0.59 -16.43
C ILE A 262 -5.48 0.72 -17.65
N GLN A 263 -5.23 -0.40 -18.33
CA GLN A 263 -4.44 -0.43 -19.55
C GLN A 263 -4.98 -1.47 -20.54
N THR A 264 -4.69 -1.25 -21.82
CA THR A 264 -5.00 -2.19 -22.90
C THR A 264 -3.75 -2.98 -23.27
N TYR A 265 -3.88 -4.30 -23.34
CA TYR A 265 -2.82 -5.23 -23.72
C TYR A 265 -2.87 -5.55 -25.22
N GLU A 266 -1.76 -6.05 -25.78
CA GLU A 266 -1.70 -6.43 -27.21
C GLU A 266 -2.48 -7.72 -27.55
N ARG A 267 -2.87 -8.48 -26.52
CA ARG A 267 -3.56 -9.76 -26.65
C ARG A 267 -4.58 -9.90 -25.53
N ASP A 268 -5.60 -10.71 -25.78
CA ASP A 268 -6.61 -11.07 -24.79
C ASP A 268 -5.96 -11.56 -23.50
N LEU A 269 -6.44 -11.04 -22.38
CA LEU A 269 -6.14 -11.56 -21.07
C LEU A 269 -6.75 -12.95 -20.92
N GLU A 270 -6.18 -13.78 -20.05
CA GLU A 270 -6.76 -15.08 -19.73
C GLU A 270 -8.17 -14.91 -19.13
N GLY A 271 -9.08 -15.87 -19.36
CA GLY A 271 -10.50 -15.72 -19.04
C GLY A 271 -10.79 -15.34 -17.57
N GLN A 272 -9.95 -15.75 -16.62
CA GLN A 272 -10.05 -15.37 -15.21
C GLN A 272 -9.69 -13.90 -14.91
N PHE A 273 -8.92 -13.25 -15.79
CA PHE A 273 -8.46 -11.85 -15.69
C PHE A 273 -9.22 -10.90 -16.63
N GLN A 274 -10.15 -11.40 -17.43
CA GLN A 274 -11.03 -10.56 -18.26
C GLN A 274 -12.11 -9.91 -17.39
N TYR A 275 -12.02 -8.59 -17.21
CA TYR A 275 -12.87 -7.80 -16.31
C TYR A 275 -13.84 -6.86 -17.03
N PHE A 276 -13.48 -6.45 -18.23
CA PHE A 276 -14.24 -5.53 -19.06
C PHE A 276 -14.85 -6.26 -20.26
N SER A 277 -15.69 -5.57 -21.01
CA SER A 277 -16.23 -6.07 -22.28
C SER A 277 -15.12 -6.29 -23.32
N ASP A 278 -14.07 -5.47 -23.29
CA ASP A 278 -12.83 -5.72 -24.01
C ASP A 278 -11.95 -6.71 -23.25
N ALA A 279 -11.68 -7.87 -23.88
CA ALA A 279 -10.85 -8.93 -23.33
C ALA A 279 -9.37 -8.53 -23.15
N MET A 280 -8.93 -7.45 -23.80
CA MET A 280 -7.57 -6.93 -23.70
C MET A 280 -7.40 -5.90 -22.59
N THR A 281 -8.46 -5.52 -21.88
CA THR A 281 -8.43 -4.43 -20.88
C THR A 281 -8.37 -4.98 -19.46
N GLY A 282 -7.46 -4.44 -18.66
CA GLY A 282 -7.30 -4.79 -17.26
C GLY A 282 -6.31 -3.87 -16.55
N GLY A 283 -6.05 -4.14 -15.27
CA GLY A 283 -5.01 -3.45 -14.51
C GLY A 283 -3.60 -3.95 -14.84
N GLU A 284 -2.61 -3.28 -14.27
CA GLU A 284 -1.19 -3.59 -14.50
C GLU A 284 -0.78 -4.94 -13.86
N ARG A 285 -0.22 -5.84 -14.66
CA ARG A 285 0.29 -7.15 -14.19
C ARG A 285 1.37 -7.01 -13.11
N ALA A 286 2.28 -6.05 -13.25
CA ALA A 286 3.40 -5.88 -12.34
C ALA A 286 2.95 -5.52 -10.91
N SER A 287 1.73 -5.01 -10.76
CA SER A 287 1.14 -4.66 -9.48
C SER A 287 0.64 -5.87 -8.65
N GLN A 288 0.70 -7.11 -9.17
CA GLN A 288 0.29 -8.36 -8.47
C GLN A 288 -1.16 -8.35 -7.95
N MET A 289 -2.05 -7.69 -8.69
CA MET A 289 -3.45 -7.54 -8.33
C MET A 289 -4.37 -8.50 -9.10
N ASP A 290 -3.87 -9.59 -9.67
CA ASP A 290 -4.59 -10.42 -10.65
C ASP A 290 -5.16 -9.55 -11.81
N TYR A 291 -4.45 -8.52 -12.28
CA TYR A 291 -4.96 -7.54 -13.25
C TYR A 291 -6.21 -6.74 -12.78
N CYS A 292 -6.56 -6.77 -11.50
CA CYS A 292 -7.64 -5.94 -10.98
C CYS A 292 -7.23 -4.46 -11.03
N PRO A 293 -8.02 -3.58 -11.66
CA PRO A 293 -7.76 -2.14 -11.66
C PRO A 293 -8.01 -1.53 -10.27
N PHE A 294 -7.11 -0.65 -9.84
CA PHE A 294 -7.16 0.07 -8.56
C PHE A 294 -6.48 1.43 -8.71
N ILE A 295 -6.62 2.29 -7.71
CA ILE A 295 -5.95 3.60 -7.72
C ILE A 295 -4.45 3.42 -7.45
N THR A 296 -3.63 3.67 -8.47
CA THR A 296 -2.16 3.68 -8.41
C THR A 296 -1.66 5.07 -8.08
N ALA A 297 -0.65 5.19 -7.21
CA ALA A 297 -0.03 6.47 -6.88
C ALA A 297 0.55 7.13 -8.14
N GLU A 298 0.30 8.43 -8.31
CA GLU A 298 0.85 9.22 -9.41
C GLU A 298 2.17 9.87 -8.99
N SER A 299 3.15 9.89 -9.89
CA SER A 299 4.45 10.50 -9.61
C SER A 299 4.29 12.00 -9.36
N GLY A 300 4.83 12.50 -8.25
CA GLY A 300 4.72 13.91 -7.85
C GLY A 300 3.51 14.26 -6.97
N PHE A 301 2.62 13.31 -6.70
CA PHE A 301 1.37 13.56 -5.95
C PHE A 301 1.38 13.01 -4.51
N SER A 302 2.56 12.83 -3.93
CA SER A 302 2.70 12.29 -2.59
C SER A 302 2.37 13.32 -1.52
N CYS A 303 1.52 12.92 -0.57
CA CYS A 303 1.13 13.74 0.57
C CYS A 303 2.15 13.73 1.72
N ILE A 304 3.13 12.83 1.70
CA ILE A 304 4.06 12.62 2.85
C ILE A 304 5.45 13.22 2.63
N ASN A 305 5.88 13.40 1.38
CA ASN A 305 7.22 13.93 1.05
C ASN A 305 7.18 15.15 0.11
N GLY A 306 6.06 15.44 -0.54
CA GLY A 306 5.75 16.75 -1.13
C GLY A 306 6.70 17.29 -2.18
N GLU A 307 7.55 16.47 -2.81
CA GLU A 307 8.61 16.95 -3.71
C GLU A 307 8.09 17.76 -4.92
N GLN A 308 6.77 17.81 -5.18
CA GLN A 308 6.13 18.56 -6.27
C GLN A 308 4.79 19.21 -5.86
N SER A 309 4.77 19.98 -4.76
CA SER A 309 3.56 20.68 -4.27
C SER A 309 2.86 21.56 -5.31
N ASP A 310 3.59 22.10 -6.28
CA ASP A 310 3.05 22.99 -7.32
C ASP A 310 2.01 22.29 -8.22
N ASN A 311 2.07 20.96 -8.33
CA ASN A 311 1.10 20.16 -9.09
C ASN A 311 -0.12 19.72 -8.26
N MET A 312 -0.17 20.11 -6.98
CA MET A 312 -1.21 19.71 -6.03
C MET A 312 -1.97 20.93 -5.50
N PRO A 313 -2.72 21.67 -6.35
CA PRO A 313 -3.43 22.87 -5.93
C PRO A 313 -4.37 22.59 -4.76
N GLY A 314 -4.41 23.50 -3.79
CA GLY A 314 -5.23 23.38 -2.59
C GLY A 314 -4.76 22.32 -1.58
N SER A 315 -3.64 21.64 -1.83
CA SER A 315 -3.09 20.65 -0.89
C SER A 315 -2.19 21.29 0.17
N LEU A 316 -2.28 20.79 1.40
CA LEU A 316 -1.39 21.12 2.51
C LEU A 316 -0.45 19.94 2.78
N ILE A 317 0.85 20.14 2.54
CA ILE A 317 1.87 19.11 2.79
C ILE A 317 2.59 19.36 4.11
N ALA A 318 2.46 18.39 5.01
CA ALA A 318 3.09 18.34 6.32
C ALA A 318 3.42 16.87 6.68
N ALA A 319 4.17 16.66 7.78
CA ALA A 319 4.65 15.33 8.15
C ALA A 319 3.53 14.27 8.33
N ASN A 320 2.34 14.70 8.77
CA ASN A 320 1.16 13.84 8.93
C ASN A 320 0.08 14.11 7.87
N SER A 321 0.45 14.67 6.72
CA SER A 321 -0.50 14.88 5.64
C SER A 321 -0.93 13.56 5.00
N ARG A 322 -2.21 13.50 4.65
CA ARG A 322 -2.86 12.37 3.99
C ARG A 322 -3.80 12.87 2.91
N CYS A 323 -4.00 12.05 1.90
CA CYS A 323 -4.96 12.29 0.85
C CYS A 323 -6.39 12.13 1.37
N VAL A 324 -7.26 13.07 1.02
CA VAL A 324 -8.70 12.97 1.23
C VAL A 324 -9.45 13.19 -0.08
N GLN A 325 -10.54 12.44 -0.27
CA GLN A 325 -11.36 12.55 -1.48
C GLN A 325 -12.19 13.83 -1.44
N GLY A 326 -12.45 14.41 -2.60
CA GLY A 326 -13.25 15.61 -2.77
C GLY A 326 -14.64 15.37 -3.35
N GLU A 327 -15.58 16.24 -2.97
CA GLU A 327 -16.84 16.44 -3.66
C GLU A 327 -16.96 17.91 -4.08
N ASN A 328 -16.92 18.15 -5.40
CA ASN A 328 -16.93 19.49 -5.99
C ASN A 328 -15.83 20.40 -5.38
N LEU A 329 -14.63 19.85 -5.16
CA LEU A 329 -13.52 20.65 -4.67
C LEU A 329 -12.97 21.55 -5.78
N ILE A 330 -12.70 22.79 -5.40
CA ILE A 330 -12.08 23.82 -6.23
C ILE A 330 -10.91 24.39 -5.45
N ALA A 331 -9.73 24.38 -6.07
CA ALA A 331 -8.51 24.97 -5.56
C ALA A 331 -7.96 25.95 -6.58
N ASP A 332 -7.80 27.22 -6.19
CA ASP A 332 -7.32 28.30 -7.08
C ASP A 332 -8.04 28.29 -8.46
N ASP A 333 -9.38 28.30 -8.44
CA ASP A 333 -10.27 28.23 -9.61
C ASP A 333 -10.15 26.95 -10.47
N THR A 334 -9.42 25.94 -9.99
CA THR A 334 -9.24 24.64 -10.67
C THR A 334 -10.00 23.54 -9.94
N ALA A 335 -10.76 22.74 -10.70
CA ALA A 335 -11.43 21.57 -10.13
C ALA A 335 -10.41 20.48 -9.74
N VAL A 336 -10.56 19.91 -8.54
CA VAL A 336 -9.69 18.86 -8.01
C VAL A 336 -10.51 17.69 -7.46
N GLY A 337 -10.08 16.46 -7.72
CA GLY A 337 -10.78 15.24 -7.26
C GLY A 337 -10.37 14.81 -5.85
N ALA A 338 -9.15 15.16 -5.45
CA ALA A 338 -8.59 14.86 -4.15
C ALA A 338 -7.55 15.93 -3.77
N VAL A 339 -7.25 16.04 -2.48
CA VAL A 339 -6.22 16.95 -1.94
C VAL A 339 -5.49 16.30 -0.77
N CYS A 340 -4.27 16.76 -0.48
CA CYS A 340 -3.61 16.44 0.78
C CYS A 340 -4.05 17.41 1.87
N VAL A 341 -4.38 16.87 3.04
CA VAL A 341 -4.66 17.66 4.25
C VAL A 341 -3.83 17.12 5.40
N GLU A 342 -3.49 17.97 6.35
CA GLU A 342 -2.80 17.53 7.55
C GLU A 342 -3.80 16.84 8.48
N VAL A 343 -3.43 15.65 8.96
CA VAL A 343 -4.29 14.83 9.80
C VAL A 343 -3.74 14.75 11.22
N SER A 344 -4.65 14.86 12.18
CA SER A 344 -4.43 14.52 13.58
C SER A 344 -5.38 13.39 13.99
N CYS A 345 -4.90 12.46 14.82
CA CYS A 345 -5.71 11.36 15.37
C CYS A 345 -5.86 11.42 16.89
N LYS A 346 -5.49 12.54 17.50
CA LYS A 346 -5.71 12.81 18.92
C LYS A 346 -7.15 12.55 19.34
N PHE A 347 -7.28 12.11 20.60
CA PHE A 347 -8.58 11.80 21.22
C PHE A 347 -9.39 10.73 20.46
N LYS A 348 -8.74 9.92 19.61
CA LYS A 348 -9.37 8.91 18.75
C LYS A 348 -10.39 9.51 17.77
N VAL A 349 -10.16 10.74 17.31
CA VAL A 349 -10.98 11.44 16.33
C VAL A 349 -10.08 11.89 15.20
N VAL A 350 -10.46 11.58 13.95
CA VAL A 350 -9.79 12.16 12.79
C VAL A 350 -10.12 13.65 12.76
N SER A 351 -9.10 14.48 12.82
CA SER A 351 -9.20 15.93 12.68
C SER A 351 -8.32 16.36 11.53
N VAL A 352 -8.81 17.30 10.72
CA VAL A 352 -8.12 17.76 9.53
C VAL A 352 -7.84 19.26 9.60
N ARG A 353 -6.70 19.65 9.05
CA ARG A 353 -6.34 21.01 8.72
C ARG A 353 -6.00 21.07 7.23
N TYR A 354 -6.56 22.03 6.51
CA TYR A 354 -6.52 22.08 5.05
C TYR A 354 -5.94 23.42 4.56
N SER A 355 -5.57 23.49 3.28
CA SER A 355 -4.92 24.68 2.72
C SER A 355 -5.80 25.93 2.90
N GLY A 356 -5.19 27.04 3.30
CA GLY A 356 -5.90 28.30 3.57
C GLY A 356 -6.67 28.35 4.90
N ASN A 357 -6.63 27.31 5.74
CA ASN A 357 -7.24 27.32 7.08
C ASN A 357 -6.27 26.71 8.11
N ILE A 358 -5.98 27.45 9.20
CA ILE A 358 -5.03 27.00 10.22
C ILE A 358 -5.67 26.21 11.38
N GLU A 359 -7.00 26.17 11.44
CA GLU A 359 -7.76 25.55 12.51
C GLU A 359 -7.98 24.04 12.25
N TRP A 360 -8.20 23.31 13.34
CA TRP A 360 -8.49 21.88 13.29
C TRP A 360 -9.98 21.63 13.26
N HIS A 361 -10.44 20.82 12.30
CA HIS A 361 -11.85 20.47 12.12
C HIS A 361 -12.05 18.98 12.32
N SER A 362 -13.05 18.57 13.11
CA SER A 362 -13.40 17.15 13.23
C SER A 362 -13.92 16.63 11.89
N CYS A 363 -13.43 15.46 11.47
CA CYS A 363 -13.86 14.78 10.26
C CYS A 363 -14.30 13.36 10.63
N TYR A 364 -15.59 13.16 10.90
CA TYR A 364 -16.10 11.84 11.28
C TYR A 364 -16.26 10.94 10.05
N GLU A 365 -15.89 9.68 10.18
CA GLU A 365 -15.91 8.70 9.08
C GLU A 365 -17.24 8.68 8.33
N GLY A 366 -17.18 8.84 7.00
CA GLY A 366 -18.35 8.84 6.11
C GLY A 366 -19.15 10.15 6.07
N GLU A 367 -18.84 11.12 6.93
CA GLU A 367 -19.38 12.47 6.82
C GLU A 367 -18.64 13.28 5.74
N THR A 368 -19.22 14.43 5.38
CA THR A 368 -18.55 15.42 4.53
C THR A 368 -18.26 16.68 5.34
N LEU A 369 -17.04 17.19 5.20
CA LEU A 369 -16.63 18.47 5.77
C LEU A 369 -16.66 19.53 4.68
N THR A 370 -17.55 20.52 4.80
CA THR A 370 -17.54 21.69 3.93
C THR A 370 -16.31 22.53 4.24
N VAL A 371 -15.48 22.76 3.23
CA VAL A 371 -14.31 23.62 3.29
C VAL A 371 -14.58 24.89 2.51
N ASN A 372 -14.27 26.03 3.12
CA ASN A 372 -14.38 27.33 2.49
C ASN A 372 -13.21 28.20 2.96
N SER A 373 -12.23 28.37 2.09
CA SER A 373 -11.06 29.22 2.28
C SER A 373 -10.67 29.86 0.95
N GLY A 374 -9.73 30.81 0.98
CA GLY A 374 -9.21 31.40 -0.24
C GLY A 374 -8.53 30.39 -1.17
N ALA A 375 -7.95 29.31 -0.63
CA ALA A 375 -7.15 28.34 -1.39
C ALA A 375 -7.90 27.02 -1.71
N LEU A 376 -8.97 26.72 -0.97
CA LEU A 376 -9.74 25.48 -1.14
C LEU A 376 -11.21 25.69 -0.75
N GLN A 377 -12.10 25.32 -1.66
CA GLN A 377 -13.56 25.40 -1.51
C GLN A 377 -14.20 24.06 -1.92
N GLY A 378 -15.36 23.73 -1.35
CA GLY A 378 -16.12 22.52 -1.68
C GLY A 378 -16.30 21.62 -0.47
N LYS A 379 -16.22 20.30 -0.66
CA LYS A 379 -16.36 19.33 0.43
C LYS A 379 -15.27 18.28 0.41
N ILE A 380 -14.77 17.94 1.59
CA ILE A 380 -13.89 16.80 1.83
C ILE A 380 -14.72 15.63 2.33
N VAL A 381 -14.51 14.44 1.76
CA VAL A 381 -15.07 13.19 2.28
C VAL A 381 -14.18 12.69 3.42
N CYS A 382 -14.73 12.58 4.62
CA CYS A 382 -13.98 12.23 5.80
C CYS A 382 -13.50 10.77 5.76
N PRO A 383 -12.17 10.52 5.88
CA PRO A 383 -11.61 9.17 5.74
C PRO A 383 -11.90 8.32 6.98
N LYS A 384 -11.72 7.00 6.82
CA LYS A 384 -11.78 6.05 7.93
C LYS A 384 -10.59 6.27 8.85
N TYR A 385 -10.78 6.11 10.16
CA TYR A 385 -9.68 6.28 11.13
C TYR A 385 -8.48 5.36 10.80
N ALA A 386 -8.75 4.11 10.45
CA ALA A 386 -7.71 3.13 10.12
C ALA A 386 -6.89 3.51 8.88
N ASP A 387 -7.46 4.24 7.93
CA ASP A 387 -6.78 4.62 6.68
C ASP A 387 -5.70 5.69 6.90
N VAL A 388 -5.89 6.54 7.91
CA VAL A 388 -5.03 7.72 8.12
C VAL A 388 -4.25 7.66 9.42
N CYS A 389 -4.71 6.93 10.43
CA CYS A 389 -4.13 7.00 11.78
C CYS A 389 -3.13 5.89 12.11
N ASN A 390 -3.04 4.82 11.31
CA ASN A 390 -2.07 3.75 11.57
C ASN A 390 -0.63 4.20 11.33
N THR A 391 -0.40 5.02 10.30
CA THR A 391 0.94 5.39 9.80
C THR A 391 1.36 6.82 10.15
N ILE A 392 0.59 7.56 10.96
CA ILE A 392 0.98 8.92 11.35
C ILE A 392 2.15 8.90 12.33
N ASN A 393 2.96 9.94 12.28
CA ASN A 393 3.94 10.22 13.32
C ASN A 393 3.21 10.71 14.58
N ARG A 394 3.08 9.81 15.57
CA ARG A 394 2.42 10.10 16.85
C ARG A 394 3.11 11.20 17.64
N LYS A 395 4.45 11.31 17.60
CA LYS A 395 5.20 12.37 18.29
C LYS A 395 4.87 13.75 17.68
N VAL A 396 4.74 13.81 16.36
CA VAL A 396 4.29 15.03 15.67
C VAL A 396 2.83 15.32 15.98
N ASP A 397 1.94 14.33 15.97
CA ASP A 397 0.52 14.50 16.32
C ASP A 397 0.33 15.01 17.77
N GLU A 398 1.13 14.48 18.70
CA GLU A 398 1.15 14.91 20.10
C GLU A 398 1.59 16.36 20.28
N SER A 399 2.55 16.83 19.48
CA SER A 399 3.10 18.19 19.59
C SER A 399 2.35 19.24 18.76
N GLN A 400 1.87 18.89 17.57
CA GLN A 400 1.32 19.84 16.58
C GLN A 400 -0.20 19.70 16.35
N GLY A 401 -0.78 18.57 16.77
CA GLY A 401 -2.23 18.35 16.73
C GLY A 401 -3.02 19.26 17.67
N PRO A 402 -4.36 19.16 17.69
CA PRO A 402 -5.24 19.99 18.49
C PRO A 402 -4.93 19.89 19.99
N ARG A 403 -5.01 21.03 20.69
CA ARG A 403 -4.65 21.13 22.12
C ARG A 403 -5.67 20.47 23.04
N THR A 404 -6.95 20.59 22.72
CA THR A 404 -8.05 20.06 23.53
C THR A 404 -9.12 19.47 22.63
N ARG A 405 -9.91 18.53 23.16
CA ARG A 405 -11.05 17.97 22.44
C ARG A 405 -12.11 19.05 22.10
N ALA A 406 -12.26 20.06 22.95
CA ALA A 406 -13.16 21.18 22.73
C ALA A 406 -12.75 22.05 21.54
N ALA A 407 -11.44 22.22 21.30
CA ALA A 407 -10.91 22.97 20.16
C ALA A 407 -11.30 22.36 18.79
N ILE A 408 -11.66 21.07 18.77
CA ILE A 408 -12.07 20.36 17.56
C ILE A 408 -13.60 20.41 17.38
N MET A 409 -14.36 20.46 18.48
CA MET A 409 -15.83 20.45 18.48
C MET A 409 -16.47 21.84 18.38
N GLY A 410 -15.70 22.90 18.64
CA GLY A 410 -16.18 24.29 18.70
C GLY A 410 -16.54 24.93 17.35
N VAL A 411 -16.38 24.23 16.22
CA VAL A 411 -16.58 24.79 14.87
C VAL A 411 -17.84 24.21 14.19
N ARG A 412 -18.85 23.81 14.96
CA ARG A 412 -20.21 23.60 14.43
C ARG A 412 -20.97 24.93 14.47
N GLY A 413 -20.85 25.70 13.38
CA GLY A 413 -21.80 26.72 12.93
C GLY A 413 -22.12 27.86 13.91
N ASN A 414 -21.48 29.01 13.72
CA ASN A 414 -21.95 30.29 14.27
C ASN A 414 -22.47 31.15 13.12
N ASP A 415 -23.65 30.79 12.59
CA ASP A 415 -24.45 31.69 11.76
C ASP A 415 -25.47 32.39 12.67
N GLY A 416 -25.33 33.70 12.81
CA GLY A 416 -26.40 34.58 13.28
C GLY A 416 -26.26 35.12 14.70
N ASN A 417 -25.71 36.33 14.78
CA ASN A 417 -26.07 37.42 15.69
C ASN A 417 -27.20 37.14 16.71
N THR A 418 -26.90 37.16 18.01
CA THR A 418 -27.55 38.03 19.02
C THR A 418 -26.99 37.80 20.43
N ASP A 419 -26.74 38.94 21.09
CA ASP A 419 -26.77 39.27 22.52
C ASP A 419 -26.68 38.18 23.59
N GLY A 420 -25.79 38.45 24.56
CA GLY A 420 -25.43 37.57 25.65
C GLY A 420 -26.59 37.14 26.56
N SER A 421 -26.54 35.87 26.96
CA SER A 421 -26.95 35.42 28.29
C SER A 421 -26.35 34.03 28.54
N VAL A 422 -25.57 33.90 29.61
CA VAL A 422 -24.99 32.64 30.05
C VAL A 422 -26.06 31.88 30.83
N THR A 423 -26.69 30.88 30.22
CA THR A 423 -27.47 29.88 30.96
C THR A 423 -26.80 28.52 30.85
N ALA A 424 -26.19 28.09 31.95
CA ALA A 424 -25.64 26.77 32.14
C ALA A 424 -26.77 25.72 32.14
N ALA A 425 -26.74 24.80 31.19
CA ALA A 425 -27.60 23.63 31.19
C ALA A 425 -26.97 22.53 32.07
N ILE A 426 -27.59 22.28 33.22
CA ILE A 426 -27.26 21.19 34.14
C ILE A 426 -27.86 19.90 33.56
N PHE A 427 -27.03 18.93 33.18
CA PHE A 427 -27.47 17.57 32.86
C PHE A 427 -27.76 16.81 34.16
N ALA A 428 -29.03 16.47 34.41
CA ALA A 428 -29.42 15.54 35.47
C ALA A 428 -29.36 14.08 34.93
N PRO A 429 -28.79 13.12 35.69
CA PRO A 429 -28.78 11.72 35.29
C PRO A 429 -30.11 11.05 35.68
N LEU A 430 -30.78 10.43 34.70
CA LEU A 430 -31.94 9.58 34.94
C LEU A 430 -31.48 8.24 35.57
N LEU A 431 -31.82 8.06 36.84
CA LEU A 431 -31.62 6.83 37.61
C LEU A 431 -32.73 5.82 37.21
N PHE A 432 -32.37 4.74 36.52
CA PHE A 432 -33.28 3.62 36.27
C PHE A 432 -33.42 2.77 37.54
N ILE A 433 -34.60 2.80 38.16
CA ILE A 433 -34.97 1.92 39.27
C ILE A 433 -35.56 0.63 38.68
N PHE A 434 -34.83 -0.48 38.82
CA PHE A 434 -35.38 -1.83 38.64
C PHE A 434 -36.13 -2.25 39.92
N LEU A 435 -37.46 -2.35 39.85
CA LEU A 435 -38.26 -3.01 40.89
C LEU A 435 -38.30 -4.51 40.61
N ALA A 436 -37.55 -5.28 41.42
CA ALA A 436 -37.71 -6.72 41.54
C ALA A 436 -38.93 -7.02 42.41
N VAL A 437 -39.93 -7.72 41.86
CA VAL A 437 -41.04 -8.29 42.63
C VAL A 437 -40.73 -9.77 42.87
N SER A 438 -40.57 -10.14 44.13
CA SER A 438 -40.51 -11.52 44.61
C SER A 438 -41.60 -11.73 45.65
N THR A 439 -42.51 -12.67 45.40
CA THR A 439 -43.42 -13.29 46.40
C THR A 439 -43.67 -14.72 45.91
N ILE A 440 -42.88 -15.71 46.37
CA ILE A 440 -43.07 -16.55 47.56
C ILE A 440 -44.28 -17.48 47.43
N MET A 441 -43.97 -18.77 47.31
CA MET A 441 -44.86 -19.92 47.42
C MET A 441 -45.16 -20.30 48.89
N ALA A 442 -46.32 -20.95 49.07
CA ALA A 442 -46.67 -21.99 50.05
C ALA A 442 -47.15 -21.56 51.46
N PRO A 443 -47.96 -22.41 52.15
CA PRO A 443 -48.27 -23.82 51.86
C PRO A 443 -49.66 -24.13 51.31
#